data_AF-A0A8S2QX54-F1
#
_entry.id   AF-A0A8S2QX54-F1
#
_cell.length_a   1.000
_cell.length_b   1.000
_cell.length_c   1.000
_cell.angle_alpha   90.00
_cell.angle_beta   90.00
_cell.angle_gamma   90.00
#
_symmetry.space_group_name_H-M   'P 1'
#
loop_
_entity.id
_entity.type
_entity.pdbx_description
1 polymer ?
#
loop_
_entity_poly.entity_id
_entity_poly.type
_entity_poly.pdbx_seq_one_letter_code
_entity_poly.pdbx_strand_id
1 'polypeptide(L)'
;MKLVALNYKYFTIPWNVFDFIIVIASVLGEVLGEIVTTFLVNPTLLRVARIARVGRILRLIKGAKVIRALLFALVVSMPALFNIGLLLFLIMFIYSIFGMSFFGYVRKSAGITNLFNFETFPNSMIVLFQMCTTAGWSGVYQALTNDQPPDCDPTLNLPSHKGDCGDTAIATPFLVSYVILTSFVVINMYIAVILENFSQAQEDVQQGLTDDEYDMYYEKWQRFDPSGSQYIQYDQLSNFVDGLEPPLRIP
;
A
#
# COMPACT_ATOMS: atom_id res chain seq x y z
N MET A 1 -9.47 -21.47 -22.83
CA MET A 1 -9.30 -20.88 -24.18
C MET A 1 -7.94 -20.19 -24.32
N LYS A 2 -7.68 -19.01 -23.72
CA LYS A 2 -6.39 -18.31 -23.86
C LYS A 2 -5.15 -19.11 -23.42
N LEU A 3 -5.25 -19.84 -22.31
CA LEU A 3 -4.18 -20.73 -21.81
C LEU A 3 -3.79 -21.80 -22.85
N VAL A 4 -4.80 -22.41 -23.49
CA VAL A 4 -4.63 -23.48 -24.49
C VAL A 4 -4.11 -22.93 -25.82
N ALA A 5 -4.53 -21.72 -26.20
CA ALA A 5 -4.10 -21.08 -27.44
C ALA A 5 -2.68 -20.49 -27.38
N LEU A 6 -2.27 -19.95 -26.23
CA LEU A 6 -1.00 -19.20 -26.08
C LEU A 6 0.10 -20.01 -25.37
N ASN A 7 -0.22 -21.15 -24.75
CA ASN A 7 0.72 -22.00 -24.02
C ASN A 7 1.59 -21.19 -23.04
N TYR A 8 2.93 -21.31 -23.14
CA TYR A 8 3.86 -20.61 -22.24
C TYR A 8 3.80 -19.08 -22.38
N LYS A 9 3.44 -18.56 -23.56
CA LYS A 9 3.29 -17.11 -23.82
C LYS A 9 2.11 -16.49 -23.06
N TYR A 10 1.24 -17.33 -22.48
CA TYR A 10 0.20 -16.83 -21.58
C TYR A 10 0.80 -16.22 -20.31
N PHE A 11 1.84 -16.84 -19.74
CA PHE A 11 2.46 -16.45 -18.47
C PHE A 11 3.47 -15.32 -18.60
N THR A 12 3.83 -14.91 -19.82
CA THR A 12 4.72 -13.76 -20.05
C THR A 12 3.98 -12.42 -19.92
N ILE A 13 2.64 -12.42 -20.05
CA ILE A 13 1.83 -11.20 -19.98
C ILE A 13 1.35 -11.02 -18.52
N PRO A 14 1.78 -9.97 -17.79
CA PRO A 14 1.45 -9.79 -16.36
C PRO A 14 -0.06 -9.78 -16.08
N TRP A 15 -0.84 -9.18 -16.98
CA TRP A 15 -2.30 -9.14 -16.89
C TRP A 15 -2.97 -10.50 -17.03
N ASN A 16 -2.38 -11.42 -17.79
CA ASN A 16 -2.88 -12.80 -17.91
C ASN A 16 -2.52 -13.60 -16.65
N VAL A 17 -1.32 -13.41 -16.10
CA VAL A 17 -0.91 -14.01 -14.81
C VAL A 17 -1.82 -13.55 -13.67
N PHE A 18 -2.07 -12.24 -13.57
CA PHE A 18 -3.01 -11.68 -12.60
C PHE A 18 -4.43 -12.29 -12.74
N ASP A 19 -4.90 -12.46 -13.97
CA ASP A 19 -6.20 -13.08 -14.24
C ASP A 19 -6.26 -14.52 -13.74
N PHE A 20 -5.21 -15.28 -14.04
CA PHE A 20 -5.05 -16.66 -13.67
C PHE A 20 -5.02 -16.83 -12.16
N ILE A 21 -4.28 -15.97 -11.45
CA ILE A 21 -4.27 -15.94 -9.98
C ILE A 21 -5.67 -15.68 -9.44
N ILE A 22 -6.41 -14.71 -9.97
CA ILE A 22 -7.80 -14.45 -9.55
C ILE A 22 -8.71 -15.66 -9.80
N VAL A 23 -8.61 -16.31 -10.97
CA VAL A 23 -9.41 -17.51 -11.28
C VAL A 23 -9.09 -18.61 -10.26
N ILE A 24 -7.80 -18.92 -10.07
CA ILE A 24 -7.36 -19.99 -9.17
C ILE A 24 -7.76 -19.69 -7.72
N ALA A 25 -7.54 -18.47 -7.24
CA ALA A 25 -7.94 -18.05 -5.89
C ALA A 25 -9.46 -18.13 -5.70
N SER A 26 -10.24 -17.78 -6.72
CA SER A 26 -11.70 -17.90 -6.67
C SER A 26 -12.13 -19.37 -6.58
N VAL A 27 -11.60 -20.23 -7.45
CA VAL A 27 -11.89 -21.67 -7.49
C VAL A 27 -11.47 -22.35 -6.18
N LEU A 28 -10.25 -22.07 -5.70
CA LEU A 28 -9.78 -22.55 -4.40
C LEU A 28 -10.69 -22.09 -3.27
N GLY A 29 -11.15 -20.84 -3.29
CA GLY A 29 -12.10 -20.33 -2.30
C GLY A 29 -13.46 -21.04 -2.32
N GLU A 30 -13.94 -21.49 -3.49
CA GLU A 30 -15.19 -22.26 -3.60
C GLU A 30 -15.00 -23.71 -3.12
N VAL A 31 -13.94 -24.36 -3.59
CA VAL A 31 -13.60 -25.75 -3.24
C VAL A 31 -13.27 -25.88 -1.75
N LEU A 32 -12.47 -24.96 -1.19
CA LEU A 32 -12.26 -24.92 0.26
C LEU A 32 -13.58 -24.65 1.00
N GLY A 33 -14.46 -23.81 0.46
CA GLY A 33 -15.77 -23.53 1.06
C GLY A 33 -16.63 -24.78 1.22
N GLU A 34 -16.61 -25.68 0.23
CA GLU A 34 -17.36 -26.95 0.27
C GLU A 34 -16.66 -28.03 1.13
N ILE A 35 -15.34 -28.08 1.16
CA ILE A 35 -14.59 -29.02 2.02
C ILE A 35 -14.72 -28.61 3.50
N VAL A 36 -14.77 -27.31 3.78
CA VAL A 36 -14.88 -26.72 5.12
C VAL A 36 -16.27 -26.91 5.75
N THR A 37 -17.34 -27.21 5.01
CA THR A 37 -18.60 -27.61 5.66
C THR A 37 -18.53 -29.00 6.27
N THR A 38 -17.51 -29.80 5.92
CA THR A 38 -17.31 -31.19 6.37
C THR A 38 -16.33 -31.30 7.54
N PHE A 39 -15.44 -30.31 7.71
CA PHE A 39 -14.51 -30.20 8.85
C PHE A 39 -14.81 -28.94 9.65
N LEU A 40 -14.75 -28.97 10.99
CA LEU A 40 -15.01 -27.82 11.88
C LEU A 40 -13.98 -26.68 11.73
N VAL A 41 -13.95 -25.98 10.59
CA VAL A 41 -13.01 -24.87 10.34
C VAL A 41 -13.69 -23.52 10.61
N ASN A 42 -12.90 -22.57 11.09
CA ASN A 42 -13.31 -21.26 11.60
C ASN A 42 -14.21 -20.49 10.59
N PRO A 43 -15.43 -20.05 11.00
CA PRO A 43 -16.37 -19.34 10.13
C PRO A 43 -15.83 -18.03 9.52
N THR A 44 -14.73 -17.50 10.04
CA THR A 44 -14.04 -16.31 9.53
C THR A 44 -13.38 -16.57 8.17
N LEU A 45 -12.81 -17.77 7.95
CA LEU A 45 -12.17 -18.14 6.69
C LEU A 45 -13.18 -18.23 5.53
N LEU A 46 -14.39 -18.72 5.80
CA LEU A 46 -15.48 -18.75 4.83
C LEU A 46 -15.92 -17.34 4.41
N ARG A 47 -15.90 -16.37 5.32
CA ARG A 47 -16.22 -14.96 5.01
C ARG A 47 -15.15 -14.37 4.09
N VAL A 48 -13.88 -14.62 4.37
CA VAL A 48 -12.76 -14.16 3.52
C VAL A 48 -12.83 -14.78 2.12
N ALA A 49 -13.11 -16.07 2.01
CA ALA A 49 -13.28 -16.76 0.72
C ALA A 49 -14.41 -16.17 -0.13
N ARG A 50 -15.52 -15.73 0.49
CA ARG A 50 -16.61 -15.03 -0.19
C ARG A 50 -16.17 -13.64 -0.68
N ILE A 51 -15.39 -12.91 0.11
CA ILE A 51 -14.85 -11.59 -0.27
C ILE A 51 -13.85 -11.72 -1.43
N ALA A 52 -13.04 -12.77 -1.48
CA ALA A 52 -12.07 -13.00 -2.56
C ALA A 52 -12.72 -13.02 -3.96
N ARG A 53 -13.98 -13.47 -4.07
CA ARG A 53 -14.75 -13.45 -5.33
C ARG A 53 -15.04 -12.03 -5.83
N VAL A 54 -15.10 -11.02 -4.95
CA VAL A 54 -15.23 -9.60 -5.32
C VAL A 54 -13.99 -9.13 -6.08
N GLY A 55 -12.82 -9.75 -5.85
CA GLY A 55 -11.58 -9.47 -6.56
C GLY A 55 -11.67 -9.64 -8.08
N ARG A 56 -12.64 -10.40 -8.62
CA ARG A 56 -12.87 -10.49 -10.08
C ARG A 56 -13.29 -9.15 -10.72
N ILE A 57 -13.83 -8.21 -9.93
CA ILE A 57 -14.13 -6.84 -10.37
C ILE A 57 -12.85 -6.11 -10.79
N LEU A 58 -11.69 -6.46 -10.22
CA LEU A 58 -10.39 -5.89 -10.61
C LEU A 58 -10.03 -6.19 -12.08
N ARG A 59 -10.67 -7.18 -12.73
CA ARG A 59 -10.52 -7.41 -14.18
C ARG A 59 -11.00 -6.23 -15.01
N LEU A 60 -11.92 -5.40 -14.48
CA LEU A 60 -12.40 -4.19 -15.16
C LEU A 60 -11.29 -3.15 -15.34
N ILE A 61 -10.26 -3.18 -14.49
CA ILE A 61 -9.08 -2.30 -14.60
C ILE A 61 -8.37 -2.50 -15.94
N LYS A 62 -8.40 -3.72 -16.51
CA LYS A 62 -7.77 -4.02 -17.81
C LYS A 62 -8.38 -3.22 -18.96
N GLY A 63 -9.67 -2.92 -18.90
CA GLY A 63 -10.37 -2.21 -19.97
C GLY A 63 -10.26 -0.69 -19.85
N ALA A 64 -10.01 -0.18 -18.64
CA ALA A 64 -10.00 1.25 -18.36
C ALA A 64 -8.57 1.82 -18.46
N LYS A 65 -8.20 2.34 -19.64
CA LYS A 65 -6.89 2.96 -19.91
C LYS A 65 -6.50 3.98 -18.82
N VAL A 66 -7.45 4.84 -18.41
CA VAL A 66 -7.25 5.86 -17.37
C VAL A 66 -6.90 5.26 -16.01
N ILE A 67 -7.66 4.25 -15.54
CA ILE A 67 -7.42 3.64 -14.22
C ILE A 67 -6.05 2.95 -14.18
N ARG A 68 -5.67 2.28 -15.28
CA ARG A 68 -4.36 1.64 -15.42
C ARG A 68 -3.22 2.66 -15.36
N ALA A 69 -3.37 3.82 -16.02
CA ALA A 69 -2.37 4.89 -15.96
C ALA A 69 -2.20 5.42 -14.53
N LEU A 70 -3.30 5.68 -13.81
CA LEU A 70 -3.26 6.12 -12.41
C LEU A 70 -2.60 5.08 -11.48
N LEU A 71 -2.92 3.80 -11.65
CA LEU A 71 -2.29 2.72 -10.87
C LEU A 71 -0.81 2.56 -11.21
N PHE A 72 -0.41 2.74 -12.46
CA PHE A 72 0.99 2.71 -12.86
C PHE A 72 1.77 3.85 -12.21
N ALA A 73 1.27 5.09 -12.27
CA ALA A 73 1.88 6.23 -11.58
C ALA A 73 2.00 6.00 -10.04
N LEU A 74 0.98 5.40 -9.42
CA LEU A 74 1.04 5.00 -8.01
C LEU A 74 2.15 3.97 -7.73
N VAL A 75 2.29 2.96 -8.59
CA VAL A 75 3.33 1.92 -8.44
C VAL A 75 4.73 2.50 -8.69
N VAL A 76 4.88 3.40 -9.66
CA VAL A 76 6.15 4.08 -9.97
C VAL A 76 6.61 4.96 -8.80
N SER A 77 5.68 5.62 -8.10
CA SER A 77 6.00 6.42 -6.89
C SER A 77 6.18 5.59 -5.61
N MET A 78 5.86 4.30 -5.64
CA MET A 78 5.94 3.40 -4.47
C MET A 78 7.36 3.24 -3.88
N PRO A 79 8.46 3.13 -4.66
CA PRO A 79 9.81 2.97 -4.11
C PRO A 79 10.24 4.16 -3.26
N ALA A 80 9.96 5.39 -3.70
CA ALA A 80 10.24 6.60 -2.93
C ALA A 80 9.43 6.63 -1.63
N LEU A 81 8.14 6.30 -1.71
CA LEU A 81 7.26 6.18 -0.54
C LEU A 81 7.71 5.11 0.44
N PHE A 82 8.23 3.97 -0.04
CA PHE A 82 8.67 2.87 0.81
C PHE A 82 9.85 3.29 1.70
N ASN A 83 10.81 4.06 1.18
CA ASN A 83 11.94 4.55 1.97
C ASN A 83 11.50 5.48 3.10
N ILE A 84 10.57 6.40 2.82
CA ILE A 84 10.02 7.32 3.82
C ILE A 84 9.13 6.57 4.83
N GLY A 85 8.34 5.60 4.35
CA GLY A 85 7.54 4.72 5.20
C GLY A 85 8.40 3.88 6.14
N LEU A 86 9.57 3.41 5.71
CA LEU A 86 10.52 2.68 6.56
C LEU A 86 11.10 3.59 7.65
N LEU A 87 11.45 4.83 7.30
CA LEU A 87 11.87 5.84 8.28
C LEU A 87 10.77 6.12 9.32
N LEU A 88 9.54 6.31 8.87
CA LEU A 88 8.39 6.51 9.77
C LEU A 88 8.18 5.29 10.68
N PHE A 89 8.25 4.08 10.11
CA PHE A 89 8.14 2.84 10.86
C PHE A 89 9.25 2.71 11.92
N LEU A 90 10.48 3.12 11.60
CA LEU A 90 11.59 3.13 12.56
C LEU A 90 11.34 4.11 13.71
N ILE A 91 10.84 5.31 13.42
CA ILE A 91 10.48 6.29 14.46
C ILE A 91 9.38 5.72 15.35
N MET A 92 8.31 5.17 14.76
CA MET A 92 7.24 4.50 15.51
C MET A 92 7.75 3.35 16.36
N PHE A 93 8.67 2.54 15.82
CA PHE A 93 9.30 1.44 16.56
C PHE A 93 10.01 1.97 17.80
N ILE A 94 10.88 2.99 17.67
CA ILE A 94 11.62 3.58 18.80
C ILE A 94 10.64 4.13 19.85
N TYR A 95 9.65 4.92 19.43
CA TYR A 95 8.65 5.48 20.34
C TYR A 95 7.76 4.41 20.97
N SER A 96 7.53 3.27 20.31
CA SER A 96 6.74 2.17 20.89
C SER A 96 7.47 1.52 22.07
N ILE A 97 8.80 1.36 21.98
CA ILE A 97 9.62 0.82 23.07
C ILE A 97 9.62 1.77 24.26
N PHE A 98 9.86 3.06 24.04
CA PHE A 98 9.79 4.06 25.10
C PHE A 98 8.40 4.19 25.68
N GLY A 99 7.36 4.18 24.84
CA GLY A 99 5.97 4.25 25.27
C GLY A 99 5.56 3.09 26.16
N MET A 100 5.99 1.85 25.84
CA MET A 100 5.78 0.71 26.74
C MET A 100 6.50 0.88 28.08
N SER A 101 7.73 1.39 28.05
CA SER A 101 8.53 1.56 29.27
C SER A 101 7.96 2.63 30.21
N PHE A 102 7.41 3.73 29.66
CA PHE A 102 6.92 4.85 30.46
C PHE A 102 5.42 4.75 30.77
N PHE A 103 4.61 4.23 29.85
CA PHE A 103 3.15 4.33 29.92
C PHE A 103 2.43 2.97 29.95
N GLY A 104 3.16 1.86 30.06
CA GLY A 104 2.58 0.52 30.02
C GLY A 104 1.61 0.19 31.15
N TYR A 105 1.63 0.94 32.25
CA TYR A 105 0.77 0.73 33.43
C TYR A 105 -0.20 1.88 33.71
N VAL A 106 -0.27 2.89 32.84
CA VAL A 106 -1.15 4.04 33.02
C VAL A 106 -2.61 3.59 32.97
N ARG A 107 -3.42 4.17 33.86
CA ARG A 107 -4.85 3.88 33.94
C ARG A 107 -5.54 4.12 32.60
N LYS A 108 -6.35 3.15 32.20
CA LYS A 108 -7.17 3.23 30.98
C LYS A 108 -8.25 4.29 31.16
N SER A 109 -8.07 5.43 30.50
CA SER A 109 -8.98 6.57 30.52
C SER A 109 -8.94 7.29 29.17
N ALA A 110 -10.03 8.00 28.83
CA ALA A 110 -10.17 8.81 27.61
C ALA A 110 -9.74 8.08 26.32
N GLY A 111 -8.50 8.32 25.85
CA GLY A 111 -7.95 7.73 24.61
C GLY A 111 -7.25 6.38 24.80
N ILE A 112 -7.03 5.92 26.03
CA ILE A 112 -6.37 4.65 26.33
C ILE A 112 -7.42 3.60 26.72
N THR A 113 -7.48 2.51 25.95
CA THR A 113 -8.46 1.42 26.10
C THR A 113 -7.76 0.06 26.19
N ASN A 114 -8.52 -1.05 26.16
CA ASN A 114 -7.94 -2.39 26.16
C ASN A 114 -7.19 -2.75 24.87
N LEU A 115 -7.51 -2.09 23.76
CA LEU A 115 -6.88 -2.31 22.46
C LEU A 115 -5.88 -1.20 22.11
N PHE A 116 -6.19 0.04 22.49
CA PHE A 116 -5.36 1.21 22.25
C PHE A 116 -4.62 1.59 23.53
N ASN A 117 -3.47 0.98 23.78
CA ASN A 117 -2.65 1.25 24.97
C ASN A 117 -1.17 0.97 24.73
N PHE A 118 -0.35 1.21 25.75
CA PHE A 118 1.10 0.97 25.71
C PHE A 118 1.52 -0.31 26.47
N GLU A 119 0.61 -1.27 26.70
CA GLU A 119 0.93 -2.50 27.46
C GLU A 119 1.81 -3.46 26.65
N THR A 120 1.63 -3.51 25.33
CA THR A 120 2.34 -4.43 24.43
C THR A 120 2.81 -3.71 23.17
N PHE A 121 3.84 -4.25 22.52
CA PHE A 121 4.43 -3.64 21.34
C PHE A 121 3.42 -3.40 20.21
N PRO A 122 2.56 -4.37 19.82
CA PRO A 122 1.55 -4.13 18.78
C PRO A 122 0.53 -3.06 19.17
N ASN A 123 0.08 -3.02 20.43
CA ASN A 123 -0.87 -2.00 20.90
C ASN A 123 -0.24 -0.60 20.84
N SER A 124 1.01 -0.46 21.30
CA SER A 124 1.77 0.79 21.22
C SER A 124 1.93 1.26 19.77
N MET A 125 2.21 0.33 18.85
CA MET A 125 2.32 0.63 17.43
C MET A 125 1.00 1.14 16.84
N ILE A 126 -0.15 0.58 17.25
CA ILE A 126 -1.47 1.05 16.81
C ILE A 126 -1.77 2.46 17.32
N VAL A 127 -1.47 2.73 18.60
CA VAL A 127 -1.65 4.08 19.19
C VAL A 127 -0.77 5.09 18.45
N LEU A 128 0.51 4.78 18.24
CA LEU A 128 1.45 5.66 17.53
C LEU A 128 1.06 5.84 16.06
N PHE A 129 0.55 4.78 15.41
CA PHE A 129 0.03 4.86 14.04
C PHE A 129 -1.13 5.85 13.93
N GLN A 130 -2.08 5.77 14.87
CA GLN A 130 -3.19 6.71 14.95
C GLN A 130 -2.70 8.14 15.22
N MET A 131 -1.74 8.32 16.12
CA MET A 131 -1.18 9.63 16.43
C MET A 131 -0.29 10.22 15.31
N CYS A 132 0.20 9.40 14.37
CA CYS A 132 0.97 9.89 13.22
C CYS A 132 0.16 10.90 12.38
N THR A 133 -1.16 10.74 12.32
CA THR A 133 -2.09 11.66 11.64
C THR A 133 -2.65 12.73 12.58
N THR A 134 -2.07 12.85 13.78
CA THR A 134 -2.55 13.66 14.91
C THR A 134 -3.99 13.36 15.32
N ALA A 135 -4.54 12.21 14.94
CA ALA A 135 -5.90 11.82 15.32
C ALA A 135 -5.93 11.30 16.77
N GLY A 136 -6.91 11.76 17.56
CA GLY A 136 -7.12 11.27 18.93
C GLY A 136 -6.02 11.63 19.94
N TRP A 137 -5.09 12.52 19.59
CA TRP A 137 -3.96 12.92 20.43
C TRP A 137 -4.40 13.48 21.78
N SER A 138 -5.52 14.21 21.84
CA SER A 138 -6.03 14.83 23.07
C SER A 138 -6.44 13.80 24.12
N GLY A 139 -7.08 12.71 23.70
CA GLY A 139 -7.49 11.62 24.59
C GLY A 139 -6.29 10.83 25.11
N VAL A 140 -5.27 10.62 24.27
CA VAL A 140 -4.01 9.99 24.69
C VAL A 140 -3.26 10.91 25.65
N TYR A 141 -3.13 12.20 25.32
CA TYR A 141 -2.50 13.20 26.18
C TYR A 141 -3.14 13.22 27.56
N GLN A 142 -4.47 13.38 27.63
CA GLN A 142 -5.20 13.39 28.89
C GLN A 142 -4.93 12.13 29.72
N ALA A 143 -4.97 10.95 29.11
CA ALA A 143 -4.71 9.70 29.84
C ALA A 143 -3.28 9.64 30.41
N LEU A 144 -2.28 10.10 29.66
CA LEU A 144 -0.87 10.04 30.06
C LEU A 144 -0.45 11.13 31.05
N THR A 145 -1.20 12.23 31.15
CA THR A 145 -0.91 13.34 32.09
C THR A 145 -1.72 13.27 33.39
N ASN A 146 -2.64 12.33 33.54
CA ASN A 146 -3.43 12.20 34.77
C ASN A 146 -2.55 11.69 35.91
N ASP A 147 -2.12 12.60 36.79
CA ASP A 147 -1.19 12.35 37.90
C ASP A 147 -1.83 12.49 39.29
N GLN A 148 -3.11 12.87 39.38
CA GLN A 148 -3.83 13.07 40.64
C GLN A 148 -5.07 12.16 40.82
N PRO A 149 -5.40 11.75 42.06
CA PRO A 149 -6.69 11.14 42.39
C PRO A 149 -7.86 12.12 42.16
N PRO A 150 -9.05 11.66 41.70
CA PRO A 150 -9.52 10.27 41.55
C PRO A 150 -9.18 9.64 40.20
N ASP A 151 -8.49 10.36 39.32
CA ASP A 151 -8.22 9.92 37.94
C ASP A 151 -7.09 8.89 37.84
N CYS A 152 -6.27 8.74 38.89
CA CYS A 152 -5.32 7.64 39.08
C CYS A 152 -5.20 7.25 40.56
N ASP A 153 -4.60 6.09 40.84
CA ASP A 153 -4.27 5.57 42.17
C ASP A 153 -2.76 5.30 42.29
N PRO A 154 -2.00 6.14 43.03
CA PRO A 154 -0.56 5.94 43.21
C PRO A 154 -0.22 4.77 44.16
N THR A 155 -1.20 4.26 44.91
CA THR A 155 -1.01 3.20 45.91
C THR A 155 -1.34 1.81 45.40
N LEU A 156 -1.85 1.71 44.17
CA LEU A 156 -2.17 0.45 43.52
C LEU A 156 -0.92 -0.43 43.37
N ASN A 157 -0.95 -1.64 43.94
CA ASN A 157 0.16 -2.59 43.80
C ASN A 157 -0.06 -3.47 42.57
N LEU A 158 0.65 -3.16 41.48
CA LEU A 158 0.71 -3.98 40.27
C LEU A 158 1.90 -4.95 40.36
N PRO A 159 1.92 -6.07 39.60
CA PRO A 159 2.94 -7.12 39.72
C PRO A 159 4.39 -6.64 39.60
N SER A 160 4.62 -5.57 38.83
CA SER A 160 5.96 -5.03 38.51
C SER A 160 6.08 -3.52 38.70
N HIS A 161 5.02 -2.85 39.18
CA HIS A 161 4.97 -1.39 39.26
C HIS A 161 4.07 -0.94 40.42
N LYS A 162 4.29 0.27 40.94
CA LYS A 162 3.42 0.88 41.94
C LYS A 162 2.71 2.07 41.33
N GLY A 163 1.39 2.06 41.42
CA GLY A 163 0.51 3.08 40.88
C GLY A 163 0.20 2.91 39.40
N ASP A 164 -0.90 3.53 38.98
CA ASP A 164 -1.35 3.62 37.59
C ASP A 164 -1.42 5.08 37.09
N CYS A 165 -0.75 5.99 37.80
CA CYS A 165 -0.69 7.41 37.46
C CYS A 165 0.21 7.68 36.26
N GLY A 166 -0.22 8.63 35.43
CA GLY A 166 0.61 9.22 34.39
C GLY A 166 1.65 10.18 34.97
N ASP A 167 2.57 10.63 34.11
CA ASP A 167 3.59 11.62 34.45
C ASP A 167 3.58 12.72 33.40
N THR A 168 3.09 13.90 33.77
CA THR A 168 2.99 15.06 32.89
C THR A 168 4.36 15.52 32.36
N ALA A 169 5.41 15.40 33.15
CA ALA A 169 6.76 15.84 32.78
C ALA A 169 7.41 14.93 31.73
N ILE A 170 7.02 13.64 31.68
CA ILE A 170 7.50 12.69 30.66
C ILE A 170 6.54 12.62 29.46
N ALA A 171 5.23 12.60 29.71
CA ALA A 171 4.19 12.49 28.68
C ALA A 171 4.20 13.65 27.70
N THR A 172 4.33 14.89 28.20
CA THR A 172 4.32 16.10 27.37
C THR A 172 5.46 16.11 26.35
N PRO A 173 6.75 16.00 26.73
CA PRO A 173 7.84 15.98 25.76
C PRO A 173 7.81 14.75 24.85
N PHE A 174 7.37 13.59 25.35
CA PHE A 174 7.20 12.39 24.52
C PHE A 174 6.20 12.64 23.36
N LEU A 175 5.00 13.12 23.67
CA LEU A 175 3.96 13.34 22.66
C LEU A 175 4.29 14.51 21.73
N VAL A 176 4.80 15.63 22.26
CA VAL A 176 5.15 16.79 21.45
C VAL A 176 6.30 16.46 20.49
N SER A 177 7.36 15.80 20.97
CA SER A 177 8.47 15.40 20.10
C SER A 177 8.02 14.42 19.03
N TYR A 178 7.17 13.45 19.37
CA TYR A 178 6.60 12.51 18.41
C TYR A 178 5.84 13.23 17.30
N VAL A 179 4.89 14.10 17.65
CA VAL A 179 4.08 14.84 16.68
C VAL A 179 4.92 15.71 15.77
N ILE A 180 5.94 16.40 16.30
CA ILE A 180 6.84 17.23 15.49
C ILE A 180 7.62 16.36 14.49
N LEU A 181 8.22 15.26 14.96
CA LEU A 181 9.00 14.37 14.11
C LEU A 181 8.14 13.70 13.03
N THR A 182 6.99 13.15 13.39
CA THR A 182 6.11 12.50 12.41
C THR A 182 5.54 13.50 11.42
N SER A 183 5.15 14.71 11.86
CA SER A 183 4.67 15.76 10.96
C SER A 183 5.74 16.18 9.96
N PHE A 184 6.99 16.32 10.40
CA PHE A 184 8.11 16.61 9.50
C PHE A 184 8.30 15.52 8.44
N VAL A 185 8.25 14.25 8.84
CA VAL A 185 8.34 13.12 7.91
C VAL A 185 7.17 13.09 6.93
N VAL A 186 5.94 13.32 7.40
CA VAL A 186 4.74 13.34 6.53
C VAL A 186 4.80 14.49 5.53
N ILE A 187 5.24 15.68 5.94
CA ILE A 187 5.42 16.82 5.03
C ILE A 187 6.48 16.50 3.97
N ASN A 188 7.62 15.93 4.37
CA ASN A 188 8.66 15.52 3.42
C ASN A 188 8.18 14.42 2.47
N MET A 189 7.33 13.50 2.94
CA MET A 189 6.66 12.51 2.10
C MET A 189 5.81 13.18 1.01
N TYR A 190 5.00 14.17 1.41
CA TYR A 190 4.13 14.88 0.48
C TYR A 190 4.93 15.66 -0.58
N ILE A 191 6.01 16.33 -0.17
CA ILE A 191 6.92 17.03 -1.09
C ILE A 191 7.55 16.04 -2.07
N ALA A 192 8.06 14.91 -1.59
CA ALA A 192 8.67 13.88 -2.43
C ALA A 192 7.69 13.36 -3.49
N VAL A 193 6.45 13.05 -3.10
CA VAL A 193 5.42 12.58 -4.02
C VAL A 193 5.08 13.63 -5.08
N ILE A 194 4.96 14.90 -4.70
CA ILE A 194 4.69 15.97 -5.67
C ILE A 194 5.84 16.13 -6.65
N LEU A 195 7.08 16.14 -6.16
CA LEU A 195 8.26 16.28 -7.02
C LEU A 195 8.39 15.12 -8.00
N GLU A 196 8.13 13.89 -7.55
CA GLU A 196 8.13 12.71 -8.43
C GLU A 196 7.07 12.83 -9.52
N ASN A 197 5.83 13.17 -9.16
CA ASN A 197 4.75 13.35 -10.13
C ASN A 197 5.06 14.49 -11.12
N PHE A 198 5.63 15.60 -10.65
CA PHE A 198 5.99 16.72 -11.51
C PHE A 198 7.15 16.37 -12.45
N SER A 199 8.16 15.64 -11.95
CA SER A 199 9.27 15.13 -12.75
C SER A 199 8.76 14.20 -13.85
N GLN A 200 7.88 13.25 -13.51
CA GLN A 200 7.30 12.33 -14.48
C GLN A 200 6.46 13.05 -15.53
N ALA A 201 5.63 14.01 -15.14
CA ALA A 201 4.85 14.80 -16.10
C ALA A 201 5.74 15.64 -17.05
N GLN A 202 6.92 16.07 -16.59
CA GLN A 202 7.88 16.77 -17.45
C GLN A 202 8.61 15.81 -18.40
N GLU A 203 8.95 14.60 -17.95
CA GLU A 203 9.48 13.54 -18.81
C GLU A 203 8.49 13.16 -19.91
N ASP A 204 7.21 13.00 -19.59
CA ASP A 204 6.16 12.70 -20.59
C ASP A 204 6.03 13.80 -21.67
N VAL A 205 6.30 15.06 -21.33
CA VAL A 205 6.30 16.18 -22.29
C VAL A 205 7.60 16.24 -23.09
N GLN A 206 8.73 15.81 -22.52
CA GLN A 206 10.04 15.80 -23.20
C GLN A 206 10.27 14.54 -24.05
N GLN A 207 9.64 13.41 -23.71
CA GLN A 207 9.64 12.22 -24.55
C GLN A 207 8.82 12.51 -25.80
N GLY A 208 9.51 12.69 -26.93
CA GLY A 208 8.86 12.97 -28.22
C GLY A 208 7.98 11.83 -28.73
N LEU A 209 8.10 10.62 -28.16
CA LEU A 209 7.24 9.47 -28.45
C LEU A 209 6.79 8.79 -27.15
N THR A 210 5.50 8.52 -27.02
CA THR A 210 4.87 7.84 -25.87
C THR A 210 4.96 6.31 -25.99
N ASP A 211 4.86 5.59 -24.86
CA ASP A 211 4.82 4.12 -24.84
C ASP A 211 3.74 3.52 -25.77
N ASP A 212 2.58 4.18 -25.85
CA ASP A 212 1.48 3.77 -26.75
C ASP A 212 1.89 3.84 -28.24
N GLU A 213 2.78 4.76 -28.61
CA GLU A 213 3.26 4.91 -29.99
C GLU A 213 4.31 3.85 -30.34
N TYR A 214 5.16 3.45 -29.38
CA TYR A 214 6.03 2.29 -29.54
C TYR A 214 5.23 0.99 -29.71
N ASP A 215 4.19 0.80 -28.88
CA ASP A 215 3.30 -0.36 -29.00
C ASP A 215 2.61 -0.39 -30.37
N MET A 216 2.10 0.76 -30.84
CA MET A 216 1.51 0.89 -32.18
C MET A 216 2.53 0.55 -33.29
N TYR A 217 3.77 1.04 -33.19
CA TYR A 217 4.83 0.71 -34.14
C TYR A 217 5.06 -0.81 -34.21
N TYR A 218 5.24 -1.48 -33.07
CA TYR A 218 5.47 -2.93 -33.04
C TYR A 218 4.25 -3.74 -33.50
N GLU A 219 3.03 -3.26 -33.22
CA GLU A 219 1.80 -3.90 -33.68
C GLU A 219 1.67 -3.88 -35.20
N LYS A 220 2.12 -2.80 -35.85
CA LYS A 220 2.17 -2.71 -37.31
C LYS A 220 3.36 -3.50 -37.85
N TRP A 221 4.53 -3.44 -37.21
CA TRP A 221 5.76 -4.13 -37.62
C TRP A 221 5.60 -5.65 -37.71
N GLN A 222 4.95 -6.27 -36.71
CA GLN A 222 4.73 -7.73 -36.69
C GLN A 222 3.92 -8.25 -37.91
N ARG A 223 3.20 -7.39 -38.62
CA ARG A 223 2.49 -7.78 -39.86
C ARG A 223 3.44 -7.98 -41.04
N PHE A 224 4.58 -7.29 -41.03
CA PHE A 224 5.61 -7.34 -42.06
C PHE A 224 6.75 -8.30 -41.70
N ASP A 225 7.02 -8.51 -40.41
CA ASP A 225 7.99 -9.51 -39.92
C ASP A 225 7.35 -10.45 -38.88
N PRO A 226 6.57 -11.46 -39.31
CA PRO A 226 5.93 -12.42 -38.40
C PRO A 226 6.94 -13.34 -37.69
N SER A 227 8.13 -13.51 -38.28
CA SER A 227 9.20 -14.37 -37.77
C SER A 227 10.04 -13.71 -36.68
N GLY A 228 9.95 -12.39 -36.48
CA GLY A 228 10.80 -11.65 -35.56
C GLY A 228 12.27 -11.61 -36.01
N SER A 229 12.51 -11.60 -37.32
CA SER A 229 13.84 -11.49 -37.92
C SER A 229 14.50 -10.13 -37.70
N GLN A 230 13.72 -9.10 -37.32
CA GLN A 230 14.11 -7.69 -37.20
C GLN A 230 14.46 -7.02 -38.55
N TYR A 231 14.15 -7.67 -39.67
CA TYR A 231 14.35 -7.13 -41.00
C TYR A 231 13.05 -7.24 -41.82
N ILE A 232 12.84 -6.27 -42.71
CA ILE A 232 11.80 -6.32 -43.74
C ILE A 232 12.46 -6.09 -45.10
N GLN A 233 11.79 -6.52 -46.16
CA GLN A 233 12.25 -6.23 -47.51
C GLN A 233 12.02 -4.75 -47.83
N TYR A 234 12.92 -4.17 -48.64
CA TYR A 234 12.92 -2.73 -48.94
C TYR A 234 11.64 -2.28 -49.68
N ASP A 235 11.06 -3.13 -50.51
CA ASP A 235 9.80 -2.90 -51.22
C ASP A 235 8.59 -2.73 -50.28
N GLN A 236 8.65 -3.33 -49.09
CA GLN A 236 7.58 -3.25 -48.08
C GLN A 236 7.67 -1.98 -47.22
N LEU A 237 8.79 -1.26 -47.25
CA LEU A 237 9.03 -0.10 -46.39
C LEU A 237 7.98 1.00 -46.59
N SER A 238 7.62 1.30 -47.85
CA SER A 238 6.62 2.33 -48.14
C SER A 238 5.24 1.99 -47.56
N ASN A 239 4.82 0.73 -47.69
CA ASN A 239 3.53 0.26 -47.14
C ASN A 239 3.54 0.24 -45.61
N PHE A 240 4.69 -0.07 -45.01
CA PHE A 240 4.85 -0.06 -43.55
C PHE A 240 4.72 1.37 -43.00
N VAL A 241 5.48 2.31 -43.56
CA VAL A 241 5.50 3.71 -43.11
C VAL A 241 4.14 4.39 -43.29
N ASP A 242 3.42 4.10 -44.37
CA ASP A 242 2.07 4.65 -44.59
C ASP A 242 1.01 4.03 -43.66
N GLY A 243 1.28 2.82 -43.14
CA GLY A 243 0.41 2.12 -42.19
C GLY A 243 0.53 2.59 -40.73
N LEU A 244 1.55 3.41 -40.42
CA LEU A 244 1.75 4.02 -39.11
C LEU A 244 0.75 5.16 -38.87
N GLU A 245 0.49 5.46 -37.61
CA GLU A 245 -0.37 6.56 -37.20
C GLU A 245 0.49 7.76 -36.75
N PRO A 246 -0.02 9.01 -36.78
CA PRO A 246 0.70 10.17 -36.25
C PRO A 246 1.09 9.93 -34.78
N PRO A 247 2.29 10.36 -34.33
CA PRO A 247 3.29 11.21 -35.00
C PRO A 247 4.30 10.46 -35.88
N LEU A 248 4.25 9.12 -35.95
CA LEU A 248 5.25 8.30 -36.65
C LEU A 248 5.00 8.15 -38.16
N ARG A 249 3.80 8.47 -38.64
CA ARG A 249 3.47 8.42 -40.07
C ARG A 249 4.25 9.50 -40.85
N ILE A 250 4.94 9.08 -41.90
CA ILE A 250 5.62 10.02 -42.81
C ILE A 250 4.62 10.40 -43.91
N PRO A 251 4.39 11.71 -44.15
CA PRO A 251 3.50 12.20 -45.20
C PRO A 251 4.05 12.04 -46.62
#